data_AF-A0A4U8YX27-F1
#
_entry.id   AF-A0A4U8YX27-F1
#
_cell.length_a   1.000
_cell.length_b   1.000
_cell.length_c   1.000
_cell.angle_alpha   90.00
_cell.angle_beta   90.00
_cell.angle_gamma   90.00
#
_symmetry.space_group_name_H-M   'P 1'
#
loop_
_entity.id
_entity.type
_entity.pdbx_description
1 polymer ?
#
loop_
_entity_poly.entity_id
_entity_poly.type
_entity_poly.pdbx_seq_one_letter_code
_entity_poly.pdbx_strand_id
1 'polypeptide(L)'
;MTDILKTIEAYKRREIAQAKVRMPFEALARKAHDHDPPRGFVKAIEAKHATGHLALIAEIKKASPSRSDPGALRPASARESL
;
A
#
# COMPACT_ATOMS: atom_id res chain seq x y z
N MET A 1 -11.75 24.73 2.71
CA MET A 1 -11.43 23.30 2.56
C MET A 1 -9.94 23.21 2.27
N THR A 2 -9.13 23.14 3.33
CA THR A 2 -7.68 23.01 3.20
C THR A 2 -7.37 21.71 2.47
N ASP A 3 -6.51 21.81 1.46
CA ASP A 3 -6.17 20.69 0.61
C ASP A 3 -5.31 19.69 1.40
N ILE A 4 -5.95 18.65 1.95
CA ILE A 4 -5.26 17.58 2.67
C ILE A 4 -4.18 16.92 1.81
N LEU A 5 -4.34 16.91 0.47
CA LEU A 5 -3.32 16.40 -0.43
C LEU A 5 -2.09 17.30 -0.43
N LYS A 6 -2.24 18.63 -0.41
CA LYS A 6 -1.11 19.56 -0.23
C LYS A 6 -0.37 19.33 1.08
N THR A 7 -1.11 19.04 2.15
CA THR A 7 -0.52 18.70 3.45
C THR A 7 0.28 17.40 3.35
N ILE A 8 -0.30 16.37 2.72
CA ILE A 8 0.35 15.08 2.48
C ILE A 8 1.62 15.22 1.66
N GLU A 9 1.55 15.96 0.56
CA GLU A 9 2.69 16.23 -0.30
C GLU A 9 3.82 16.93 0.45
N ALA A 10 3.49 17.99 1.20
CA ALA A 10 4.47 18.79 1.91
C ALA A 10 5.30 17.98 2.91
N TYR A 11 4.66 17.13 3.74
CA TYR A 11 5.41 16.28 4.65
C TYR A 11 6.11 15.14 3.91
N LYS A 12 5.53 14.55 2.86
CA LYS A 12 6.14 13.45 2.10
C LYS A 12 7.46 13.89 1.43
N ARG A 13 7.53 15.13 0.92
CA ARG A 13 8.77 15.69 0.36
C ARG A 13 9.89 15.76 1.40
N ARG A 14 9.57 16.13 2.65
CA ARG A 14 10.53 16.14 3.77
C ARG A 14 11.00 14.72 4.11
N GLU A 15 10.07 13.76 4.17
CA GLU A 15 10.40 12.35 4.40
C GLU A 15 11.32 11.79 3.30
N ILE A 16 11.05 12.11 2.02
CA ILE A 16 11.91 11.69 0.90
C ILE A 16 13.31 12.30 1.03
N ALA A 17 13.42 13.59 1.37
CA ALA A 17 14.71 14.24 1.57
C ALA A 17 15.52 13.54 2.69
N GLN A 18 14.88 13.23 3.82
CA GLN A 18 15.50 12.49 4.92
C GLN A 18 15.87 11.06 4.53
N ALA A 19 15.00 10.37 3.76
CA ALA A 19 15.24 9.01 3.29
C ALA A 19 16.44 8.95 2.34
N LYS A 20 16.60 9.93 1.44
CA LYS A 20 17.75 10.03 0.53
C LYS A 20 19.08 10.21 1.25
N VAL A 21 19.09 10.92 2.38
CA VAL A 21 20.28 11.04 3.24
C VAL A 21 20.63 9.70 3.89
N ARG A 22 19.61 8.95 4.35
CA ARG A 22 19.80 7.65 5.02
C ARG A 22 20.14 6.51 4.06
N MET A 23 19.59 6.55 2.84
CA MET A 23 19.80 5.56 1.81
C MET A 23 20.00 6.27 0.47
N PRO A 24 21.26 6.48 0.06
CA PRO A 24 21.57 7.05 -1.24
C PRO A 24 20.96 6.22 -2.37
N PHE A 25 20.61 6.90 -3.46
CA PHE A 25 19.87 6.29 -4.58
C PHE A 25 20.57 5.06 -5.15
N GLU A 26 21.89 5.08 -5.33
CA GLU A 26 22.64 3.94 -5.84
C GLU A 26 22.55 2.70 -4.94
N ALA A 27 22.57 2.91 -3.62
CA ALA A 27 22.41 1.82 -2.67
C ALA A 27 20.99 1.23 -2.72
N LEU A 28 19.98 2.08 -2.89
CA LEU A 28 18.60 1.65 -3.11
C LEU A 28 18.46 0.89 -4.44
N ALA A 29 19.09 1.37 -5.51
CA ALA A 29 19.04 0.75 -6.83
C ALA A 29 19.66 -0.65 -6.84
N ARG A 30 20.81 -0.84 -6.18
CA ARG A 30 21.42 -2.18 -6.00
C ARG A 30 20.49 -3.12 -5.22
N LYS A 31 19.94 -2.66 -4.10
CA LYS A 31 18.97 -3.45 -3.32
C LYS A 31 17.73 -3.83 -4.12
N ALA A 32 17.24 -2.94 -4.98
CA ALA A 32 16.09 -3.22 -5.84
C ALA A 32 16.44 -4.24 -6.94
N HIS A 33 17.65 -4.17 -7.49
CA HIS A 33 18.16 -5.13 -8.46
C HIS A 33 18.32 -6.54 -7.87
N ASP A 34 18.80 -6.63 -6.63
CA ASP A 34 19.04 -7.92 -5.95
C ASP A 34 17.77 -8.52 -5.33
N HIS A 35 16.62 -7.85 -5.44
CA HIS A 35 15.35 -8.31 -4.91
C HIS A 35 14.68 -9.31 -5.87
N ASP A 36 13.85 -10.20 -5.32
CA ASP A 36 13.03 -11.13 -6.10
C ASP A 36 12.25 -10.42 -7.22
N PRO A 37 12.09 -11.09 -8.38
CA PRO A 37 11.39 -10.51 -9.52
C PRO A 37 9.93 -10.14 -9.17
N PRO A 38 9.37 -9.08 -9.80
CA PRO A 38 7.98 -8.71 -9.60
C PRO A 38 7.01 -9.86 -9.92
N ARG A 39 6.04 -10.10 -9.03
CA ARG A 39 5.08 -11.22 -9.14
C ARG A 39 4.04 -11.07 -10.26
N GLY A 40 3.98 -9.91 -10.93
CA GLY A 40 3.02 -9.65 -12.01
C GLY A 40 1.63 -9.22 -11.53
N PHE A 41 1.54 -8.07 -10.84
CA PHE A 41 0.31 -7.53 -10.27
C PHE A 41 -0.85 -7.43 -11.28
N VAL A 42 -0.59 -6.87 -12.47
CA VAL A 42 -1.61 -6.72 -13.54
C VAL A 42 -2.07 -8.08 -14.06
N LYS A 43 -1.14 -9.00 -14.31
CA LYS A 43 -1.45 -10.36 -14.79
C LYS A 43 -2.38 -11.11 -13.83
N ALA A 44 -2.20 -10.93 -12.52
CA ALA A 44 -3.07 -11.55 -11.52
C ALA A 44 -4.51 -11.02 -11.57
N ILE A 45 -4.68 -9.73 -11.81
CA ILE A 45 -6.00 -9.09 -11.99
C ILE A 45 -6.65 -9.60 -13.28
N GLU A 46 -5.91 -9.57 -14.39
CA GLU A 46 -6.39 -10.03 -15.70
C GLU A 46 -6.81 -11.51 -15.67
N ALA A 47 -6.02 -12.38 -15.04
CA ALA A 47 -6.34 -13.81 -14.92
C ALA A 47 -7.64 -14.06 -14.13
N LYS A 48 -7.93 -13.26 -13.10
CA LYS A 48 -9.18 -13.34 -12.34
C LYS A 48 -10.36 -12.88 -13.18
N HIS A 49 -10.23 -11.74 -13.87
CA HIS A 49 -11.26 -11.25 -14.79
C HIS A 49 -11.55 -12.23 -15.93
N ALA A 50 -10.51 -12.81 -16.54
CA ALA A 50 -10.65 -13.76 -17.64
C ALA A 50 -11.43 -15.02 -17.26
N THR A 51 -11.46 -15.37 -15.97
CA THR A 51 -12.21 -16.51 -15.44
C THR A 51 -13.56 -16.11 -14.85
N GLY A 52 -14.01 -14.87 -15.05
CA GLY A 52 -15.29 -14.35 -14.54
C GLY A 52 -15.31 -14.09 -13.02
N HIS A 53 -14.16 -14.14 -12.35
CA HIS A 53 -14.06 -13.91 -10.91
C HIS A 53 -13.72 -12.45 -10.59
N LEU A 54 -14.12 -12.01 -9.40
CA LEU A 54 -13.71 -10.71 -8.84
C LEU A 54 -12.19 -10.68 -8.62
N ALA A 55 -11.51 -9.66 -9.16
CA ALA A 55 -10.12 -9.35 -8.84
C ALA A 55 -10.05 -8.40 -7.63
N LEU A 56 -9.91 -8.97 -6.43
CA LEU A 56 -9.81 -8.20 -5.19
C LEU A 56 -8.36 -7.76 -4.92
N ILE A 57 -8.13 -6.45 -4.84
CA ILE A 57 -6.91 -5.87 -4.24
C ILE A 57 -7.21 -5.62 -2.76
N ALA A 58 -6.74 -6.52 -1.90
CA ALA A 58 -6.94 -6.39 -0.46
C ALA A 58 -5.93 -5.37 0.14
N GLU A 59 -6.42 -4.19 0.53
CA GLU A 59 -5.60 -3.15 1.16
C GLU A 59 -5.37 -3.46 2.65
N ILE A 60 -4.11 -3.48 3.08
CA ILE A 60 -3.72 -3.55 4.50
C ILE A 60 -3.41 -2.12 4.97
N LYS A 61 -4.28 -1.52 5.78
CA LYS A 61 -4.15 -0.13 6.25
C LYS A 61 -4.51 0.04 7.72
N LYS A 62 -3.66 0.79 8.44
CA LYS A 62 -3.83 1.04 9.88
C LYS A 62 -4.77 2.20 10.21
N ALA A 63 -4.71 3.30 9.46
CA ALA A 63 -5.53 4.49 9.69
C ALA A 63 -5.77 5.25 8.39
N SER A 64 -6.81 6.08 8.35
CA SER A 64 -7.12 6.94 7.20
C SER A 64 -7.46 8.36 7.67
N PRO A 65 -7.10 9.42 6.92
CA PRO A 65 -7.48 10.79 7.28
C PRO A 65 -8.99 11.02 7.38
N SER A 66 -9.78 10.23 6.62
CA SER A 66 -11.24 10.33 6.56
C SER A 66 -11.98 9.46 7.57
N ARG A 67 -11.29 8.54 8.26
CA ARG A 67 -11.89 7.66 9.27
C ARG A 67 -10.84 7.35 10.34
N SER A 68 -11.02 7.93 11.51
CA SER A 68 -10.09 7.90 12.65
C SER A 68 -10.37 6.78 13.66
N ASP A 69 -11.28 5.84 13.36
CA ASP A 69 -11.61 4.77 14.29
C ASP A 69 -10.70 3.54 14.09
N PRO A 70 -9.82 3.21 15.06
CA PRO A 70 -8.94 2.04 15.00
C PRO A 70 -9.69 0.70 15.18
N GLY A 71 -11.00 0.69 15.45
CA GLY A 71 -11.77 -0.52 15.76
C GLY A 71 -12.32 -1.35 14.59
N ALA A 72 -12.06 -0.98 13.33
CA ALA A 72 -12.81 -1.55 12.19
C ALA A 72 -12.23 -2.83 11.54
N LEU A 73 -11.00 -3.26 11.86
CA LEU A 73 -10.53 -4.59 11.42
C LEU A 73 -10.91 -5.66 12.45
N ARG A 74 -12.11 -6.24 12.31
CA ARG A 74 -12.41 -7.54 12.91
C ARG A 74 -11.93 -8.63 11.96
N PRO A 75 -11.07 -9.58 12.38
CA PRO A 75 -10.71 -10.72 11.54
C PRO A 75 -11.97 -11.51 11.16
N ALA A 76 -12.00 -12.03 9.93
CA ALA A 76 -13.16 -12.74 9.36
C ALA A 76 -13.54 -14.04 10.11
N SER A 77 -12.77 -14.48 11.10
CA SER A 77 -13.00 -15.69 11.88
C SER A 77 -14.08 -15.57 12.97
N ALA A 78 -14.80 -14.45 13.06
CA ALA A 78 -15.77 -14.20 14.15
C ALA A 78 -17.24 -14.41 13.76
N ARG A 79 -17.55 -15.09 12.65
CA ARG A 79 -18.92 -15.34 12.22
C ARG A 79 -19.12 -16.77 11.71
N GLU A 80 -19.06 -17.71 12.62
CA GLU A 80 -19.71 -19.03 12.48
C GLU A 80 -19.95 -19.59 13.88
N SER A 81 -21.07 -19.18 14.48
CA SER A 81 -21.75 -19.83 15.61
C SER A 81 -23.09 -19.13 15.80
N LEU A 82 -24.10 -19.56 15.04
CA LEU A 82 -25.53 -19.66 15.38
C LEU A 82 -26.30 -20.09 14.13
#